data_AF-A0A933JQX1-F1
#
_entry.id   AF-A0A933JQX1-F1
#
_cell.length_a   1.000
_cell.length_b   1.000
_cell.length_c   1.000
_cell.angle_alpha   90.00
_cell.angle_beta   90.00
_cell.angle_gamma   90.00
#
_symmetry.space_group_name_H-M   'P 1'
#
loop_
_entity.id
_entity.type
_entity.pdbx_description
1 polymer ?
#
loop_
_entity_poly.entity_id
_entity_poly.type
_entity_poly.pdbx_seq_one_letter_code
_entity_poly.pdbx_strand_id
1 'polypeptide(L)'
;MSERVPAVVSISTTVDLDPLVVSMARQSHAESGVPLDEAELQAVRDRAGRDLDVVHKAQADELSETISKVLPAGARLVAVEAKRKGLVVTSRTSFSVDDLSVVPNLVLSPSAPGGDPIRPFASFTVTRAGRSISILGAAPDLPGAAVRGSVRFELEVSAKVASHNATTVDGKRLSWESPFGGQGLVIRAEVEG
;
A
#
# COMPACT_ATOMS: atom_id res chain seq x y z
N MET A 1 -4.06 -33.70 7.14
CA MET A 1 -3.11 -32.58 6.97
C MET A 1 -3.84 -31.53 6.17
N SER A 2 -3.99 -30.32 6.68
CA SER A 2 -4.68 -29.25 5.92
C SER A 2 -3.75 -28.77 4.81
N GLU A 3 -4.24 -28.74 3.58
CA GLU A 3 -3.48 -28.35 2.39
C GLU A 3 -3.14 -26.85 2.48
N ARG A 4 -1.91 -26.50 2.09
CA ARG A 4 -1.44 -25.11 2.15
C ARG A 4 -1.90 -24.37 0.90
N VAL A 5 -2.32 -23.12 1.05
CA VAL A 5 -2.73 -22.28 -0.08
C VAL A 5 -1.72 -21.14 -0.26
N PRO A 6 -0.73 -21.29 -1.15
CA PRO A 6 0.26 -20.26 -1.40
C PRO A 6 -0.36 -19.08 -2.16
N ALA A 7 0.15 -17.88 -1.89
CA ALA A 7 -0.37 -16.65 -2.47
C ALA A 7 0.72 -15.58 -2.62
N VAL A 8 0.46 -14.60 -3.48
CA VAL A 8 1.16 -13.32 -3.49
C VAL A 8 0.19 -12.26 -3.01
N VAL A 9 0.57 -11.49 -1.99
CA VAL A 9 -0.19 -10.35 -1.49
C VAL A 9 0.58 -9.07 -1.69
N SER A 10 -0.09 -8.04 -2.18
CA SER A 10 0.51 -6.72 -2.36
C SER A 10 -0.34 -5.66 -1.69
N ILE A 11 0.33 -4.68 -1.09
CA ILE A 11 -0.29 -3.42 -0.68
C ILE A 11 0.38 -2.30 -1.46
N SER A 12 -0.44 -1.43 -2.03
CA SER A 12 0.02 -0.24 -2.74
C SER A 12 -0.64 0.99 -2.16
N THR A 13 0.13 2.06 -2.00
CA THR A 13 -0.37 3.37 -1.58
C THR A 13 -0.03 4.36 -2.67
N THR A 14 -1.03 5.07 -3.17
CA THR A 14 -0.87 6.17 -4.13
C THR A 14 -1.21 7.49 -3.46
N VAL A 15 -0.34 8.49 -3.60
CA VAL A 15 -0.52 9.83 -3.04
C VAL A 15 -0.27 10.86 -4.13
N ASP A 16 -1.20 11.79 -4.29
CA ASP A 16 -1.05 12.99 -5.11
C ASP A 16 -0.64 14.17 -4.22
N LEU A 17 0.60 14.61 -4.40
CA LEU A 17 1.21 15.68 -3.62
C LEU A 17 0.97 17.06 -4.24
N ASP A 18 0.40 17.16 -5.46
CA ASP A 18 0.18 18.46 -6.13
C ASP A 18 -0.63 19.44 -5.27
N PRO A 19 -1.76 19.05 -4.63
CA PRO A 19 -2.54 19.98 -3.81
C PRO A 19 -1.73 20.57 -2.65
N LEU A 20 -0.85 19.77 -2.05
CA LEU A 20 0.02 20.21 -0.96
C LEU A 20 1.10 21.17 -1.46
N VAL A 21 1.78 20.80 -2.54
CA VAL A 21 2.84 21.63 -3.16
C VAL A 21 2.27 22.98 -3.60
N VAL A 22 1.12 22.99 -4.27
CA VAL A 22 0.43 24.21 -4.70
C VAL A 22 0.04 25.08 -3.49
N SER A 23 -0.49 24.47 -2.43
CA SER A 23 -0.91 25.20 -1.24
C SER A 23 0.28 25.84 -0.52
N MET A 24 1.39 25.11 -0.36
CA MET A 24 2.62 25.64 0.23
C MET A 24 3.24 26.76 -0.61
N ALA A 25 3.28 26.60 -1.93
CA ALA A 25 3.79 27.62 -2.84
C ALA A 25 2.98 28.92 -2.73
N ARG A 26 1.64 28.81 -2.74
CA ARG A 26 0.75 29.97 -2.59
C ARG A 26 0.88 30.63 -1.23
N GLN A 27 1.01 29.86 -0.16
CA GLN A 27 1.21 30.40 1.18
C GLN A 27 2.52 31.19 1.27
N SER A 28 3.62 30.64 0.76
CA SER A 28 4.92 31.30 0.75
C SER A 28 4.92 32.61 -0.05
N HIS A 29 4.19 32.66 -1.16
CA HIS A 29 4.03 33.86 -1.97
C HIS A 29 3.08 34.91 -1.36
N ALA A 30 2.03 34.46 -0.67
CA ALA A 30 1.15 35.36 0.06
C ALA A 30 1.91 36.12 1.16
N GLU A 31 2.87 35.47 1.81
CA GLU A 31 3.75 36.09 2.81
C GLU A 31 4.74 37.11 2.20
N SER A 32 5.12 36.94 0.93
CA SER A 32 6.01 37.87 0.21
C SER A 32 5.27 39.02 -0.49
N GLY A 33 3.94 38.96 -0.57
CA GLY A 33 3.10 39.96 -1.25
C GLY A 33 3.17 39.92 -2.78
N VAL A 34 3.84 38.90 -3.36
CA VAL A 34 3.98 38.73 -4.80
C VAL A 34 3.04 37.62 -5.27
N PRO A 35 2.14 37.85 -6.24
CA PRO A 35 1.29 36.80 -6.80
C PRO A 35 2.15 35.69 -7.42
N LEU A 36 1.85 34.44 -7.07
CA LEU A 36 2.48 33.28 -7.71
C LEU A 36 1.91 33.11 -9.13
N ASP A 37 2.77 33.20 -10.14
CA ASP A 37 2.37 32.93 -11.52
C ASP A 37 2.48 31.42 -11.88
N GLU A 38 1.98 31.04 -13.06
CA GLU A 38 1.97 29.63 -13.47
C GLU A 38 3.37 29.09 -13.80
N ALA A 39 4.28 29.93 -14.29
CA ALA A 39 5.64 29.51 -14.61
C ALA A 39 6.43 29.22 -13.33
N GLU A 40 6.28 30.06 -12.31
CA GLU A 40 6.83 29.85 -10.98
C GLU A 40 6.23 28.62 -10.31
N LEU A 41 4.90 28.45 -10.38
CA LEU A 41 4.25 27.26 -9.83
C LEU A 41 4.74 25.98 -10.51
N GLN A 42 4.94 26.00 -11.83
CA GLN A 42 5.51 24.86 -12.55
C GLN A 42 6.96 24.59 -12.12
N ALA A 43 7.78 25.62 -11.93
CA ALA A 43 9.14 25.46 -11.43
C ALA A 43 9.18 24.84 -10.02
N VAL A 44 8.23 25.20 -9.15
CA VAL A 44 8.08 24.58 -7.82
C VAL A 44 7.68 23.11 -7.94
N ARG A 45 6.72 22.77 -8.80
CA ARG A 45 6.32 21.37 -9.08
C ARG A 45 7.50 20.54 -9.59
N ASP A 46 8.26 21.07 -10.54
CA ASP A 46 9.41 20.38 -11.12
C ASP A 46 10.52 20.16 -10.09
N ARG A 47 10.75 21.15 -9.22
CA ARG A 47 11.71 21.02 -8.12
C ARG A 47 11.27 19.95 -7.12
N ALA A 48 10.03 20.00 -6.65
CA ALA A 48 9.48 18.99 -5.76
C ALA A 48 9.55 17.59 -6.38
N GLY A 49 9.25 17.46 -7.68
CA GLY A 49 9.38 16.20 -8.41
C GLY A 49 10.80 15.63 -8.41
N ARG A 50 11.83 16.49 -8.58
CA ARG A 50 13.24 16.07 -8.51
C ARG A 50 13.65 15.64 -7.10
N ASP A 51 13.22 16.39 -6.08
CA ASP A 51 13.55 16.06 -4.69
C ASP A 51 12.92 14.70 -4.29
N LEU A 52 11.68 14.44 -4.74
CA LEU A 52 11.01 13.15 -4.53
C LEU A 52 11.72 11.98 -5.22
N ASP A 53 12.34 12.18 -6.39
CA ASP A 53 13.10 11.11 -7.06
C ASP A 53 14.31 10.65 -6.23
N VAL A 54 14.98 11.59 -5.57
CA VAL A 54 16.14 11.29 -4.71
C VAL A 54 15.69 10.55 -3.46
N VAL A 55 14.62 11.00 -2.82
CA VAL A 55 14.13 10.44 -1.55
C VAL A 55 13.49 9.06 -1.75
N HIS A 56 12.66 8.86 -2.78
CA HIS A 56 11.90 7.61 -2.93
C HIS A 56 12.77 6.39 -3.18
N LYS A 57 13.85 6.52 -3.96
CA LYS A 57 14.72 5.38 -4.23
C LYS A 57 15.41 4.90 -2.96
N ALA A 58 15.99 5.82 -2.20
CA ALA A 58 16.68 5.50 -0.95
C ALA A 58 15.71 4.86 0.07
N GLN A 59 14.49 5.37 0.19
CA GLN A 59 13.48 4.82 1.09
C GLN A 59 13.01 3.41 0.69
N ALA A 60 12.85 3.13 -0.60
CA ALA A 60 12.45 1.80 -1.06
C ALA A 60 13.52 0.74 -0.74
N ASP A 61 14.79 1.08 -0.93
CA ASP A 61 15.92 0.20 -0.63
C ASP A 61 16.03 -0.07 0.88
N GLU A 62 15.96 0.97 1.71
CA GLU A 62 15.99 0.85 3.18
C GLU A 62 14.80 0.02 3.72
N LEU A 63 13.60 0.26 3.18
CA LEU A 63 12.40 -0.47 3.55
C LEU A 63 12.53 -1.96 3.18
N SER A 64 13.07 -2.26 2.00
CA SER A 64 13.30 -3.63 1.53
C SER A 64 14.25 -4.40 2.46
N GLU A 65 15.37 -3.79 2.85
CA GLU A 65 16.32 -4.39 3.80
C GLU A 65 15.69 -4.63 5.17
N THR A 66 14.91 -3.66 5.64
CA THR A 66 14.26 -3.71 6.95
C THR A 66 13.21 -4.81 7.01
N ILE A 67 12.32 -4.86 6.02
CA ILE A 67 11.26 -5.87 5.94
C ILE A 67 11.86 -7.27 5.89
N SER A 68 12.89 -7.48 5.06
CA SER A 68 13.50 -8.79 4.86
C SER A 68 14.06 -9.41 6.16
N LYS A 69 14.36 -8.59 7.18
CA LYS A 69 14.86 -9.03 8.49
C LYS A 69 13.77 -9.42 9.48
N VAL A 70 12.52 -9.02 9.26
CA VAL A 70 11.41 -9.16 10.23
C VAL A 70 10.25 -10.03 9.74
N LEU A 71 10.36 -10.60 8.54
CA LEU A 71 9.31 -11.44 7.98
C LEU A 71 9.09 -12.72 8.80
N PRO A 72 7.82 -13.13 9.00
CA PRO A 72 7.51 -14.38 9.67
C PRO A 72 7.91 -15.58 8.80
N ALA A 73 8.05 -16.75 9.43
CA ALA A 73 8.26 -18.00 8.72
C ALA A 73 7.12 -18.25 7.70
N GLY A 74 7.49 -18.70 6.50
CA GLY A 74 6.54 -18.92 5.41
C GLY A 74 6.15 -17.65 4.64
N ALA A 75 6.81 -16.51 4.88
CA ALA A 75 6.69 -15.30 4.07
C ALA A 75 8.05 -14.89 3.47
N ARG A 76 8.02 -14.30 2.27
CA ARG A 76 9.19 -13.70 1.62
C ARG A 76 8.79 -12.39 0.95
N LEU A 77 9.69 -11.43 0.96
CA LEU A 77 9.54 -10.18 0.21
C LEU A 77 9.79 -10.49 -1.28
N VAL A 78 8.83 -10.14 -2.13
CA VAL A 78 8.95 -10.28 -3.59
C VAL A 78 9.51 -9.01 -4.19
N ALA A 79 8.94 -7.86 -3.79
CA ALA A 79 9.35 -6.55 -4.30
C ALA A 79 8.91 -5.41 -3.37
N VAL A 80 9.72 -4.36 -3.33
CA VAL A 80 9.33 -3.01 -2.92
C VAL A 80 9.55 -2.12 -4.13
N GLU A 81 8.46 -1.55 -4.67
CA GLU A 81 8.50 -0.67 -5.82
C GLU A 81 8.00 0.71 -5.41
N ALA A 82 8.75 1.75 -5.77
CA ALA A 82 8.27 3.12 -5.75
C ALA A 82 8.26 3.64 -7.19
N LYS A 83 7.11 4.16 -7.63
CA LYS A 83 6.93 4.76 -8.95
C LYS A 83 6.41 6.17 -8.79
N ARG A 84 6.83 7.06 -9.67
CA ARG A 84 6.38 8.44 -9.72
C ARG A 84 5.88 8.80 -11.11
N LYS A 85 4.81 9.58 -11.16
CA LYS A 85 4.32 10.26 -12.37
C LYS A 85 3.97 11.69 -12.02
N GLY A 86 4.88 12.63 -12.27
CA GLY A 86 4.73 14.01 -11.80
C GLY A 86 4.82 14.07 -10.27
N LEU A 87 3.82 14.63 -9.61
CA LEU A 87 3.72 14.65 -8.14
C LEU A 87 2.86 13.52 -7.57
N VAL A 88 2.43 12.58 -8.42
CA VAL A 88 1.77 11.35 -7.99
C VAL A 88 2.82 10.29 -7.70
N VAL A 89 2.78 9.76 -6.50
CA VAL A 89 3.70 8.76 -5.97
C VAL A 89 2.91 7.50 -5.68
N THR A 90 3.38 6.36 -6.19
CA THR A 90 2.85 5.05 -5.84
C THR A 90 3.95 4.22 -5.21
N SER A 91 3.77 3.80 -3.96
CA SER A 91 4.57 2.75 -3.33
C SER A 91 3.81 1.44 -3.37
N ARG A 92 4.47 0.34 -3.70
CA ARG A 92 3.91 -1.02 -3.67
C ARG A 92 4.89 -1.95 -2.98
N THR A 93 4.39 -2.70 -2.01
CA THR A 93 5.14 -3.79 -1.37
C THR A 93 4.41 -5.10 -1.63
N SER A 94 5.15 -6.11 -2.10
CA SER A 94 4.61 -7.42 -2.47
C SER A 94 5.30 -8.54 -1.70
N PHE A 95 4.51 -9.50 -1.21
CA PHE A 95 4.96 -10.65 -0.44
C PHE A 95 4.47 -11.94 -1.07
N SER A 96 5.32 -12.96 -1.10
CA SER A 96 4.88 -14.34 -1.34
C SER A 96 4.73 -15.03 0.01
N VAL A 97 3.61 -15.71 0.22
CA VAL A 97 3.36 -16.52 1.41
C VAL A 97 3.11 -17.98 1.02
N ASP A 98 3.66 -18.89 1.81
CA ASP A 98 3.48 -20.34 1.64
C ASP A 98 2.04 -20.78 1.98
N ASP A 99 1.36 -20.04 2.86
CA ASP A 99 -0.04 -20.24 3.23
C ASP A 99 -0.71 -18.90 3.57
N LEU A 100 -1.94 -18.71 3.10
CA LEU A 100 -2.75 -17.51 3.37
C LEU A 100 -2.90 -17.15 4.85
N SER A 101 -2.86 -18.12 5.77
CA SER A 101 -2.92 -17.85 7.22
C SER A 101 -1.75 -17.03 7.76
N VAL A 102 -0.66 -16.88 6.99
CA VAL A 102 0.49 -16.04 7.36
C VAL A 102 0.20 -14.55 7.17
N VAL A 103 -0.74 -14.17 6.28
CA VAL A 103 -1.01 -12.78 5.88
C VAL A 103 -1.22 -11.82 7.07
N PRO A 104 -2.04 -12.14 8.09
CA PRO A 104 -2.28 -11.24 9.22
C PRO A 104 -1.02 -10.93 10.06
N ASN A 105 0.01 -11.77 9.95
CA ASN A 105 1.24 -11.67 10.74
C ASN A 105 2.37 -10.92 10.01
N LEU A 106 2.14 -10.44 8.77
CA LEU A 106 3.16 -9.69 8.02
C LEU A 106 3.44 -8.32 8.67
N VAL A 107 4.72 -7.97 8.71
CA VAL A 107 5.23 -6.72 9.29
C VAL A 107 5.94 -5.92 8.19
N LEU A 108 5.53 -4.66 7.99
CA LEU A 108 6.14 -3.75 7.02
C LEU A 108 7.30 -2.95 7.61
N SER A 109 7.27 -2.65 8.90
CA SER A 109 8.39 -2.01 9.57
C SER A 109 8.40 -2.43 11.03
N PRO A 110 9.54 -2.90 11.57
CA PRO A 110 9.75 -2.80 13.01
C PRO A 110 9.71 -1.31 13.34
N SER A 111 9.03 -0.95 14.42
CA SER A 111 8.76 0.43 14.78
C SER A 111 10.02 1.29 14.84
N ALA A 112 9.87 2.60 14.61
CA ALA A 112 10.84 3.57 15.15
C ALA A 112 10.92 3.42 16.69
N PRO A 113 12.03 3.79 17.36
CA PRO A 113 12.15 3.67 18.81
C PRO A 113 10.96 4.31 19.53
N GLY A 114 10.11 3.49 20.18
CA GLY A 114 8.91 3.91 20.91
C GLY A 114 7.58 3.84 20.15
N GLY A 115 7.55 3.37 18.89
CA GLY A 115 6.31 3.16 18.14
C GLY A 115 5.80 1.71 18.14
N ASP A 116 4.60 1.50 17.62
CA ASP A 116 4.08 0.17 17.27
C ASP A 116 4.53 -0.24 15.86
N PRO A 117 4.74 -1.55 15.61
CA PRO A 117 5.15 -2.04 14.31
C PRO A 117 4.04 -1.84 13.27
N ILE A 118 4.41 -1.48 12.05
CA ILE A 118 3.45 -1.29 10.97
C ILE A 118 3.00 -2.67 10.46
N ARG A 119 1.75 -3.04 10.75
CA ARG A 119 1.14 -4.30 10.37
C ARG A 119 -0.11 -4.06 9.53
N PRO A 120 0.03 -3.89 8.20
CA PRO A 120 -1.07 -3.46 7.33
C PRO A 120 -2.22 -4.47 7.26
N PHE A 121 -1.95 -5.73 7.60
CA PHE A 121 -2.93 -6.82 7.54
C PHE A 121 -3.35 -7.33 8.93
N ALA A 122 -2.99 -6.63 10.03
CA ALA A 122 -3.30 -7.12 11.37
C ALA A 122 -4.81 -7.28 11.65
N SER A 123 -5.65 -6.51 10.94
CA SER A 123 -7.12 -6.62 11.01
C SER A 123 -7.67 -7.79 10.20
N PHE A 124 -6.85 -8.47 9.39
CA PHE A 124 -7.30 -9.56 8.55
C PHE A 124 -7.45 -10.83 9.39
N THR A 125 -8.57 -11.49 9.18
CA THR A 125 -8.86 -12.81 9.71
C THR A 125 -8.87 -13.78 8.55
N VAL A 126 -8.11 -14.87 8.69
CA VAL A 126 -8.11 -15.98 7.73
C VAL A 126 -8.68 -17.20 8.43
N THR A 127 -9.84 -17.65 7.99
CA THR A 127 -10.53 -18.82 8.56
C THR A 127 -10.58 -19.95 7.55
N ARG A 128 -10.27 -21.17 7.99
CA ARG A 128 -10.40 -22.38 7.16
C ARG A 128 -11.59 -23.22 7.63
N ALA A 129 -12.47 -23.58 6.70
CA ALA A 129 -13.62 -24.44 6.92
C ALA A 129 -13.64 -25.55 5.86
N GLY A 130 -13.27 -26.77 6.24
CA GLY A 130 -13.10 -27.87 5.28
C GLY A 130 -12.02 -27.53 4.24
N ARG A 131 -12.44 -27.49 2.97
CA ARG A 131 -11.63 -27.11 1.79
C ARG A 131 -11.79 -25.64 1.40
N SER A 132 -12.43 -24.83 2.22
CA SER A 132 -12.61 -23.40 1.93
C SER A 132 -11.74 -22.56 2.86
N ILE A 133 -11.08 -21.54 2.31
CA ILE A 133 -10.37 -20.50 3.05
C ILE A 133 -11.08 -19.18 2.80
N SER A 134 -11.54 -18.56 3.87
CA SER A 134 -12.10 -17.21 3.84
C SER A 134 -11.11 -16.21 4.41
N ILE A 135 -10.91 -15.12 3.69
CA ILE A 135 -10.14 -13.96 4.14
C ILE A 135 -11.15 -12.82 4.36
N LEU A 136 -11.14 -12.24 5.56
CA LEU A 136 -11.94 -11.07 5.91
C LEU A 136 -11.01 -10.03 6.54
N GLY A 137 -10.94 -8.83 6.02
CA GLY A 137 -10.11 -7.78 6.63
C GLY A 137 -10.58 -6.39 6.28
N ALA A 138 -9.97 -5.41 6.93
CA ALA A 138 -10.10 -4.01 6.58
C ALA A 138 -8.74 -3.45 6.18
N ALA A 139 -8.67 -2.64 5.12
CA ALA A 139 -7.46 -1.86 4.88
C ALA A 139 -7.12 -1.01 6.12
N PRO A 140 -5.83 -0.73 6.38
CA PRO A 140 -5.43 0.11 7.50
C PRO A 140 -6.09 1.48 7.39
N ASP A 141 -6.49 2.06 8.53
CA ASP A 141 -6.99 3.43 8.57
C ASP A 141 -5.88 4.36 8.07
N LEU A 142 -6.17 5.03 6.97
CA LEU A 142 -5.26 5.99 6.39
C LEU A 142 -5.44 7.29 7.16
N PRO A 143 -4.36 8.00 7.51
CA PRO A 143 -4.50 9.31 8.12
C PRO A 143 -5.42 10.16 7.23
N GLY A 144 -6.36 10.87 7.86
CA GLY A 144 -7.25 11.80 7.16
C GLY A 144 -6.40 12.91 6.55
N ALA A 145 -5.90 12.66 5.34
CA ALA A 145 -4.79 13.42 4.81
C ALA A 145 -5.32 14.63 4.04
N ALA A 146 -4.65 15.77 4.17
CA ALA A 146 -4.81 16.94 3.31
C ALA A 146 -4.38 16.68 1.84
N VAL A 147 -4.04 15.44 1.50
CA VAL A 147 -3.59 14.98 0.18
C VAL A 147 -4.57 13.97 -0.38
N ARG A 148 -4.72 13.98 -1.70
CA ARG A 148 -5.53 12.99 -2.41
C ARG A 148 -4.72 11.70 -2.55
N GLY A 149 -5.37 10.56 -2.46
CA GLY A 149 -4.68 9.28 -2.57
C GLY A 149 -5.61 8.08 -2.48
N SER A 150 -5.05 6.90 -2.64
CA SER A 150 -5.73 5.63 -2.47
C SER A 150 -4.80 4.56 -1.91
N VAL A 151 -5.38 3.57 -1.25
CA VAL A 151 -4.72 2.30 -0.95
C VAL A 151 -5.34 1.22 -1.81
N ARG A 152 -4.49 0.34 -2.33
CA ARG A 152 -4.89 -0.85 -3.07
C ARG A 152 -4.31 -2.08 -2.38
N PHE A 153 -5.18 -3.06 -2.11
CA PHE A 153 -4.79 -4.40 -1.73
C PHE A 153 -4.95 -5.32 -2.93
N GLU A 154 -4.00 -6.23 -3.12
CA GLU A 154 -4.05 -7.24 -4.17
C GLU A 154 -3.73 -8.61 -3.59
N LEU A 155 -4.48 -9.60 -4.05
CA LEU A 155 -4.31 -11.00 -3.70
C LEU A 155 -4.26 -11.82 -4.99
N GLU A 156 -3.16 -12.52 -5.20
CA GLU A 156 -3.00 -13.47 -6.28
C GLU A 156 -2.87 -14.88 -5.70
N VAL A 157 -3.82 -15.75 -6.04
CA VAL A 157 -3.87 -17.14 -5.57
C VAL A 157 -3.93 -18.09 -6.75
N SER A 158 -3.16 -19.17 -6.70
CA SER A 158 -3.18 -20.19 -7.76
C SER A 158 -4.45 -21.05 -7.72
N ALA A 159 -5.02 -21.17 -6.51
CA ALA A 159 -6.24 -21.86 -6.16
C ALA A 159 -7.49 -21.17 -6.72
N LYS A 160 -8.59 -21.93 -6.84
CA LYS A 160 -9.84 -21.43 -7.41
C LYS A 160 -10.54 -20.51 -6.40
N VAL A 161 -10.87 -19.30 -6.82
CA VAL A 161 -11.66 -18.36 -6.03
C VAL A 161 -13.14 -18.69 -6.20
N ALA A 162 -13.83 -19.06 -5.13
CA ALA A 162 -15.25 -19.38 -5.12
C ALA A 162 -16.12 -18.13 -5.05
N SER A 163 -15.74 -17.14 -4.24
CA SER A 163 -16.45 -15.86 -4.10
C SER A 163 -15.50 -14.73 -3.69
N HIS A 164 -15.82 -13.48 -4.06
CA HIS A 164 -15.07 -12.30 -3.64
C HIS A 164 -15.89 -11.01 -3.77
N ASN A 165 -15.43 -9.94 -3.13
CA ASN A 165 -15.94 -8.57 -3.34
C ASN A 165 -14.89 -7.60 -3.92
N ALA A 166 -13.86 -8.14 -4.60
CA ALA A 166 -12.82 -7.35 -5.27
C ALA A 166 -13.42 -6.30 -6.23
N THR A 167 -12.82 -5.11 -6.27
CA THR A 167 -13.18 -4.03 -7.20
C THR A 167 -12.70 -4.32 -8.62
N THR A 168 -11.64 -5.12 -8.77
CA THR A 168 -11.12 -5.56 -10.07
C THR A 168 -10.61 -6.98 -9.98
N VAL A 169 -10.77 -7.74 -11.08
CA VAL A 169 -10.28 -9.11 -11.23
C VAL A 169 -9.51 -9.20 -12.55
N ASP A 170 -8.26 -9.67 -12.47
CA ASP A 170 -7.39 -9.89 -13.63
C ASP A 170 -6.78 -11.30 -13.54
N GLY A 171 -7.36 -12.25 -14.27
CA GLY A 171 -7.00 -13.66 -14.21
C GLY A 171 -7.15 -14.23 -12.79
N LYS A 172 -6.02 -14.46 -12.12
CA LYS A 172 -5.95 -15.01 -10.75
C LYS A 172 -5.76 -13.94 -9.67
N ARG A 173 -5.69 -12.67 -10.06
CA ARG A 173 -5.47 -11.54 -9.18
C ARG A 173 -6.78 -10.85 -8.86
N LEU A 174 -7.04 -10.71 -7.56
CA LEU A 174 -8.13 -9.92 -6.99
C LEU A 174 -7.55 -8.61 -6.47
N SER A 175 -8.20 -7.49 -6.75
CA SER A 175 -7.77 -6.16 -6.30
C SER A 175 -8.91 -5.43 -5.63
N TRP A 176 -8.60 -4.75 -4.52
CA TRP A 176 -9.51 -3.87 -3.80
C TRP A 176 -8.83 -2.52 -3.65
N GLU A 177 -9.53 -1.43 -3.95
CA GLU A 177 -9.00 -0.08 -3.85
C GLU A 177 -9.96 0.82 -3.08
N SER A 178 -9.41 1.66 -2.21
CA SER A 178 -10.16 2.68 -1.48
C SER A 178 -9.42 4.01 -1.47
N PRO A 179 -10.09 5.14 -1.75
CA PRO A 179 -9.50 6.46 -1.61
C PRO A 179 -9.24 6.80 -0.13
N PHE A 180 -8.30 7.69 0.12
CA PHE A 180 -8.07 8.25 1.46
C PHE A 180 -9.34 8.97 1.95
N GLY A 181 -9.67 8.77 3.24
CA GLY A 181 -10.90 9.32 3.83
C GLY A 181 -12.21 8.66 3.37
N GLY A 182 -12.13 7.60 2.55
CA GLY A 182 -13.28 6.77 2.21
C GLY A 182 -13.76 5.91 3.39
N GLN A 183 -14.96 5.35 3.26
CA GLN A 183 -15.41 4.32 4.21
C GLN A 183 -14.44 3.12 4.15
N GLY A 184 -14.17 2.51 5.31
CA GLY A 184 -13.20 1.42 5.44
C GLY A 184 -13.38 0.33 4.38
N LEU A 185 -12.28 -0.11 3.76
CA LEU A 185 -12.30 -1.11 2.69
C LEU A 185 -12.45 -2.50 3.28
N VAL A 186 -13.65 -3.07 3.20
CA VAL A 186 -13.88 -4.47 3.60
C VAL A 186 -13.43 -5.41 2.48
N ILE A 187 -12.49 -6.30 2.80
CA ILE A 187 -11.93 -7.28 1.87
C ILE A 187 -12.52 -8.64 2.22
N ARG A 188 -13.13 -9.30 1.24
CA ARG A 188 -13.64 -10.66 1.34
C ARG A 188 -13.24 -11.47 0.11
N ALA A 189 -12.63 -12.63 0.35
CA ALA A 189 -12.39 -13.65 -0.66
C ALA A 189 -12.56 -15.05 -0.05
N GLU A 190 -13.15 -15.96 -0.82
CA GLU A 190 -13.27 -17.37 -0.51
C GLU A 190 -12.53 -18.18 -1.57
N VAL A 191 -11.62 -19.05 -1.13
CA VAL A 191 -10.71 -19.81 -2.00
C VAL A 191 -10.85 -21.30 -1.68
N GLU A 192 -10.96 -22.12 -2.72
CA GLU A 192 -10.96 -23.58 -2.62
C GLU A 192 -9.51 -24.08 -2.41
N GLY A 193 -9.26 -24.83 -1.33
CA GLY A 193 -7.95 -25.40 -0.98
C GLY A 193 -8.07 -26.74 -0.28
#